data_AF-A0A7H0GP24-F1
#
_entry.id   AF-A0A7H0GP24-F1
#
_cell.length_a   1.000
_cell.length_b   1.000
_cell.length_c   1.000
_cell.angle_alpha   90.00
_cell.angle_beta   90.00
_cell.angle_gamma   90.00
#
_symmetry.space_group_name_H-M   'P 1'
#
loop_
_entity.id
_entity.type
_entity.pdbx_description
1 polymer ?
#
loop_
_entity_poly.entity_id
_entity_poly.type
_entity_poly.pdbx_seq_one_letter_code
_entity_poly.pdbx_strand_id
1 'polypeptide(L)'
;MNAPQTMQKTLLDSLVYLDKDFAADRYEVWSGESAHTRITRLQGRKAGASVLPFSAEVSAQETRAYPVSTLHMLAALWPELAEQPAVNVSEYAERSASEFGWVQGTLSTFQVRSKTQRDGQDVVTAQSSHFQLRGLEHGRYIDLITTPDYFASGFNALLPLQMTLLAKFALPVCMYMRLLPARDHAENWIAVPLVIVESRPALLRDIAALF
;
A
#
# COMPACT_ATOMS: atom_id res chain seq x y z
N MET A 1 7.78 -32.92 -2.61
CA MET A 1 7.98 -31.55 -2.10
C MET A 1 7.92 -30.59 -3.28
N ASN A 2 6.76 -29.97 -3.56
CA ASN A 2 6.51 -29.03 -4.68
C ASN A 2 5.69 -27.78 -4.26
N ALA A 3 5.40 -27.62 -2.97
CA ALA A 3 4.52 -26.57 -2.45
C ALA A 3 5.04 -25.13 -2.60
N PRO A 4 6.33 -24.80 -2.33
CA PRO A 4 6.78 -23.41 -2.32
C PRO A 4 6.80 -22.74 -3.71
N GLN A 5 7.11 -23.50 -4.77
CA GLN A 5 7.07 -22.99 -6.14
C GLN A 5 5.64 -22.69 -6.63
N THR A 6 4.65 -23.43 -6.12
CA THR A 6 3.24 -23.23 -6.47
C THR A 6 2.71 -21.94 -5.85
N MET A 7 3.00 -21.70 -4.57
CA MET A 7 2.58 -20.48 -3.86
C MET A 7 3.21 -19.22 -4.48
N GLN A 8 4.52 -19.24 -4.74
CA GLN A 8 5.21 -18.09 -5.31
C GLN A 8 4.63 -17.69 -6.68
N LYS A 9 4.26 -18.67 -7.52
CA LYS A 9 3.59 -18.41 -8.79
C LYS A 9 2.20 -17.80 -8.58
N THR A 10 1.40 -18.37 -7.68
CA THR A 10 0.07 -17.84 -7.37
C THR A 10 0.13 -16.41 -6.86
N LEU A 11 1.09 -16.09 -5.98
CA LEU A 11 1.33 -14.74 -5.49
C LEU A 11 1.78 -13.81 -6.61
N LEU A 12 2.75 -14.21 -7.44
CA LEU A 12 3.18 -13.40 -8.59
C LEU A 12 2.01 -13.00 -9.50
N ASP A 13 1.15 -13.96 -9.83
CA ASP A 13 0.06 -13.78 -10.77
C ASP A 13 -1.12 -12.96 -10.19
N SER A 14 -1.17 -12.77 -8.87
CA SER A 14 -2.28 -12.12 -8.16
C SER A 14 -1.87 -10.84 -7.42
N LEU A 15 -0.58 -10.56 -7.33
CA LEU A 15 -0.07 -9.43 -6.57
C LEU A 15 -0.50 -8.11 -7.22
N VAL A 16 -1.11 -7.25 -6.40
CA VAL A 16 -1.50 -5.88 -6.79
C VAL A 16 -0.56 -4.88 -6.15
N TYR A 17 -0.21 -5.07 -4.88
CA TYR A 17 0.61 -4.17 -4.09
C TYR A 17 1.42 -4.93 -3.04
N LEU A 18 2.69 -4.57 -2.87
CA LEU A 18 3.55 -5.10 -1.82
C LEU A 18 4.42 -4.00 -1.25
N ASP A 19 4.19 -3.66 0.02
CA ASP A 19 5.12 -2.84 0.77
C ASP A 19 6.43 -3.62 0.96
N LYS A 20 7.47 -3.15 0.27
CA LYS A 20 8.77 -3.83 0.20
C LYS A 20 9.50 -3.73 1.53
N ASP A 21 9.32 -2.64 2.26
CA ASP A 21 9.94 -2.44 3.57
C ASP A 21 9.26 -3.34 4.59
N PHE A 22 7.92 -3.40 4.57
CA PHE A 22 7.17 -4.33 5.41
C PHE A 22 7.60 -5.79 5.18
N ALA A 23 7.67 -6.22 3.92
CA ALA A 23 8.05 -7.58 3.59
C ALA A 23 9.49 -7.90 4.02
N ALA A 24 10.42 -6.95 3.82
CA ALA A 24 11.81 -7.11 4.23
C ALA A 24 11.95 -7.18 5.75
N ASP A 25 11.36 -6.22 6.48
CA ASP A 25 11.43 -6.16 7.94
C ASP A 25 10.80 -7.40 8.59
N ARG A 26 9.63 -7.83 8.08
CA ARG A 26 9.00 -9.06 8.57
C ARG A 26 9.82 -10.30 8.24
N TYR A 27 10.42 -10.37 7.07
CA TYR A 27 11.26 -11.50 6.68
C TYR A 27 12.51 -11.61 7.56
N GLU A 28 13.17 -10.49 7.88
CA GLU A 28 14.33 -10.48 8.78
C GLU A 28 13.94 -10.99 10.19
N VAL A 29 12.81 -10.53 10.73
CA VAL A 29 12.31 -11.02 12.03
C VAL A 29 11.95 -12.50 11.99
N TRP A 30 11.31 -12.96 10.92
CA TRP A 30 10.85 -14.33 10.76
C TRP A 30 12.00 -15.33 10.53
N SER A 31 12.95 -14.97 9.66
CA SER A 31 14.08 -15.83 9.29
C SER A 31 15.26 -15.73 10.25
N GLY A 32 15.38 -14.61 10.97
CA GLY A 32 16.59 -14.24 11.71
C GLY A 32 17.75 -13.81 10.80
N GLU A 33 17.53 -13.67 9.48
CA GLU A 33 18.55 -13.25 8.51
C GLU A 33 18.55 -11.73 8.36
N SER A 34 19.61 -11.08 8.86
CA SER A 34 19.77 -9.62 8.67
C SER A 34 20.21 -9.26 7.25
N ALA A 35 19.67 -8.14 6.76
CA ALA A 35 20.11 -7.57 5.49
C ALA A 35 21.59 -7.21 5.51
N HIS A 36 22.27 -7.35 4.37
CA HIS A 36 23.53 -6.64 4.18
C HIS A 36 23.23 -5.15 4.02
N THR A 37 23.69 -4.34 4.97
CA THR A 37 23.47 -2.90 4.97
C THR A 37 24.66 -2.15 4.38
N ARG A 38 24.38 -1.21 3.49
CA ARG A 38 25.35 -0.24 2.97
C ARG A 38 24.82 1.17 3.21
N ILE A 39 25.49 1.91 4.07
CA ILE A 39 25.16 3.32 4.33
C ILE A 39 25.83 4.17 3.24
N THR A 40 25.03 4.76 2.37
CA THR A 40 25.51 5.68 1.34
C THR A 40 25.23 7.11 1.80
N ARG A 41 26.29 7.88 2.02
CA ARG A 41 26.17 9.32 2.32
C ARG A 41 26.02 10.08 1.00
N LEU A 42 24.87 10.70 0.78
CA LEU A 42 24.67 11.61 -0.34
C LEU A 42 25.12 13.00 0.11
N GLN A 43 26.22 13.48 -0.45
CA GLN A 43 26.60 14.89 -0.33
C GLN A 43 25.94 15.67 -1.46
N GLY A 44 24.92 16.47 -1.13
CA GLY A 44 24.26 17.36 -2.08
C GLY A 44 25.22 18.43 -2.61
N ARG A 45 25.80 18.22 -3.79
CA ARG A 45 26.55 19.26 -4.51
C ARG A 45 25.57 20.02 -5.42
N LYS A 46 24.91 21.05 -4.88
CA LYS A 46 24.17 22.02 -5.71
C LYS A 46 25.17 22.79 -6.58
N ALA A 47 25.34 22.36 -7.82
CA ALA A 47 25.99 23.14 -8.86
C ALA A 47 24.95 24.09 -9.46
N GLY A 48 25.01 25.37 -9.08
CA GLY A 48 24.26 26.45 -9.73
C GLY A 48 23.46 27.35 -8.79
N ALA A 49 24.03 28.52 -8.54
CA ALA A 49 23.40 29.80 -8.18
C ALA A 49 22.68 29.97 -6.82
N SER A 50 23.10 31.04 -6.14
CA SER A 50 22.62 31.66 -4.90
C SER A 50 23.01 30.98 -3.58
N VAL A 51 23.88 31.69 -2.85
CA VAL A 51 24.39 31.35 -1.53
C VAL A 51 23.32 31.68 -0.48
N LEU A 52 22.78 30.66 0.17
CA LEU A 52 22.17 30.76 1.52
C LEU A 52 22.99 29.84 2.45
N PRO A 53 23.50 30.32 3.60
CA PRO A 53 24.54 29.62 4.35
C PRO A 53 24.00 28.63 5.38
N PHE A 54 22.85 27.98 5.15
CA PHE A 54 22.36 26.92 6.04
C PHE A 54 21.47 25.96 5.25
N SER A 55 22.03 24.82 4.83
CA SER A 55 21.36 23.53 4.58
C SER A 55 22.32 22.62 3.81
N ALA A 56 23.37 22.13 4.48
CA ALA A 56 23.96 20.88 4.04
C ALA A 56 22.97 19.78 4.44
N GLU A 57 21.96 19.52 3.61
CA GLU A 57 21.15 18.31 3.70
C GLU A 57 22.06 17.13 3.38
N VAL A 58 22.81 16.66 4.38
CA VAL A 58 23.50 15.39 4.33
C VAL A 58 22.41 14.35 4.60
N SER A 59 21.76 13.87 3.53
CA SER A 59 20.93 12.68 3.64
C SER A 59 21.85 11.46 3.58
N ALA A 60 21.78 10.64 4.63
CA ALA A 60 22.35 9.29 4.60
C ALA A 60 21.21 8.36 4.19
N GLN A 61 21.38 7.66 3.08
CA GLN A 61 20.45 6.61 2.65
C GLN A 61 21.07 5.27 3.02
N GLU A 62 20.40 4.53 3.91
CA GLU A 62 20.72 3.14 4.16
C GLU A 62 20.14 2.29 3.02
N THR A 63 21.00 1.56 2.31
CA THR A 63 20.58 0.57 1.33
C THR A 63 20.67 -0.81 1.96
N ARG A 64 19.54 -1.51 2.08
CA ARG A 64 19.47 -2.90 2.51
C ARG A 64 19.45 -3.82 1.30
N ALA A 65 20.24 -4.88 1.33
CA ALA A 65 20.28 -5.88 0.28
C ALA A 65 20.10 -7.28 0.87
N TYR A 66 19.21 -8.05 0.24
CA TYR A 66 18.91 -9.43 0.59
C TYR A 66 19.26 -10.37 -0.56
N PRO A 67 19.62 -11.63 -0.29
CA PRO A 67 19.93 -12.61 -1.32
C PRO A 67 18.68 -13.13 -2.07
N VAL A 68 17.49 -12.88 -1.52
CA VAL A 68 16.20 -13.30 -2.07
C VAL A 68 15.38 -12.09 -2.52
N SER A 69 14.47 -12.30 -3.47
CA SER A 69 13.56 -11.24 -3.94
C SER A 69 12.43 -10.97 -2.94
N THR A 70 11.85 -9.77 -2.97
CA THR A 70 10.70 -9.42 -2.11
C THR A 70 9.50 -10.36 -2.30
N LEU A 71 9.28 -10.86 -3.53
CA LEU A 71 8.25 -11.87 -3.78
C LEU A 71 8.56 -13.21 -3.10
N HIS A 72 9.83 -13.61 -3.08
CA HIS A 72 10.25 -14.82 -2.36
C HIS A 72 10.06 -14.63 -0.85
N MET A 73 10.39 -13.45 -0.31
CA MET A 73 10.12 -13.11 1.09
C MET A 73 8.64 -13.23 1.41
N LEU A 74 7.77 -12.64 0.58
CA LEU A 74 6.31 -12.74 0.76
C LEU A 74 5.83 -14.20 0.73
N ALA A 75 6.34 -15.01 -0.21
CA ALA A 75 5.98 -16.42 -0.29
C ALA A 75 6.40 -17.22 0.95
N ALA A 76 7.56 -16.88 1.55
CA ALA A 76 8.02 -17.48 2.80
C ALA A 76 7.18 -17.04 4.01
N LEU A 77 6.79 -15.76 4.05
CA LEU A 77 5.94 -15.17 5.10
C LEU A 77 4.46 -15.56 4.99
N TRP A 78 4.02 -16.07 3.83
CA TRP A 78 2.61 -16.29 3.54
C TRP A 78 1.87 -17.12 4.59
N PRO A 79 2.40 -18.25 5.11
CA PRO A 79 1.70 -19.03 6.14
C PRO A 79 1.41 -18.23 7.41
N GLU A 80 2.39 -17.47 7.92
CA GLU A 80 2.21 -16.62 9.11
C GLU A 80 1.24 -15.47 8.81
N LEU A 81 1.35 -14.87 7.63
CA LEU A 81 0.53 -13.75 7.23
C LEU A 81 -0.94 -14.17 7.06
N ALA A 82 -1.19 -15.34 6.50
CA ALA A 82 -2.53 -15.86 6.25
C ALA A 82 -3.28 -16.24 7.55
N GLU A 83 -2.56 -16.50 8.63
CA GLU A 83 -3.12 -16.73 9.98
C GLU A 83 -3.43 -15.43 10.74
N GLN A 84 -3.02 -14.26 10.24
CA GLN A 84 -3.31 -12.98 10.89
C GLN A 84 -4.82 -12.69 10.91
N PRO A 85 -5.33 -11.97 11.93
CA PRO A 85 -6.75 -11.70 12.07
C PRO A 85 -7.28 -10.76 10.97
N ALA A 86 -8.60 -10.73 10.82
CA ALA A 86 -9.27 -9.72 10.03
C ALA A 86 -9.47 -8.45 10.85
N VAL A 87 -9.43 -7.28 10.21
CA VAL A 87 -9.78 -6.01 10.86
C VAL A 87 -11.27 -5.80 10.76
N ASN A 88 -11.93 -5.57 11.90
CA ASN A 88 -13.32 -5.17 11.93
C ASN A 88 -13.46 -3.64 11.81
N VAL A 89 -13.55 -3.17 10.57
CA VAL A 89 -13.62 -1.74 10.25
C VAL A 89 -14.90 -1.07 10.81
N SER A 90 -15.97 -1.83 11.04
CA SER A 90 -17.23 -1.27 11.57
C SER A 90 -17.19 -1.01 13.08
N GLU A 91 -16.39 -1.79 13.81
CA GLU A 91 -16.20 -1.66 15.27
C GLU A 91 -15.00 -0.78 15.64
N TYR A 92 -14.18 -0.41 14.65
CA TYR A 92 -12.99 0.40 14.88
C TYR A 92 -13.36 1.82 15.39
N ALA A 93 -12.71 2.24 16.47
CA ALA A 93 -12.99 3.51 17.14
C ALA A 93 -11.89 4.56 16.89
N GLU A 94 -12.28 5.84 16.84
CA GLU A 94 -11.36 6.97 16.55
C GLU A 94 -10.25 7.18 17.59
N ARG A 95 -10.36 6.56 18.77
CA ARG A 95 -9.36 6.64 19.86
C ARG A 95 -8.59 5.33 20.06
N SER A 96 -8.74 4.37 19.15
CA SER A 96 -8.00 3.10 19.18
C SER A 96 -6.54 3.30 18.76
N ALA A 97 -5.68 2.36 19.14
CA ALA A 97 -4.39 2.20 18.48
C ALA A 97 -4.60 1.74 17.03
N SER A 98 -3.62 1.98 16.16
CA SER A 98 -3.68 1.42 14.80
C SER A 98 -3.74 -0.11 14.85
N GLU A 99 -4.59 -0.71 14.04
CA GLU A 99 -4.79 -2.15 13.98
C GLU A 99 -4.23 -2.74 12.68
N PHE A 100 -3.74 -3.97 12.74
CA PHE A 100 -3.28 -4.72 11.58
C PHE A 100 -4.23 -5.89 11.32
N GLY A 101 -4.47 -6.19 10.06
CA GLY A 101 -5.24 -7.37 9.71
C GLY A 101 -5.72 -7.40 8.27
N TRP A 102 -6.41 -8.49 7.95
CA TRP A 102 -7.00 -8.72 6.65
C TRP A 102 -8.34 -8.03 6.47
N VAL A 103 -8.60 -7.61 5.24
CA VAL A 103 -9.92 -7.17 4.80
C VAL A 103 -10.15 -7.64 3.38
N GLN A 104 -11.39 -8.01 3.07
CA GLN A 104 -11.84 -8.28 1.72
C GLN A 104 -12.69 -7.13 1.20
N GLY A 105 -12.50 -6.75 -0.06
CA GLY A 105 -13.27 -5.67 -0.65
C GLY A 105 -13.03 -5.51 -2.15
N THR A 106 -13.53 -4.40 -2.68
CA THR A 106 -13.27 -4.00 -4.06
C THR A 106 -12.34 -2.79 -4.07
N LEU A 107 -11.15 -2.96 -4.64
CA LEU A 107 -10.22 -1.87 -4.91
C LEU A 107 -10.74 -1.03 -6.08
N SER A 108 -10.71 0.28 -5.89
CA SER A 108 -11.14 1.27 -6.88
C SER A 108 -10.24 2.51 -6.80
N THR A 109 -10.39 3.44 -7.74
CA THR A 109 -9.75 4.75 -7.68
C THR A 109 -10.79 5.82 -7.42
N PHE A 110 -10.48 6.79 -6.56
CA PHE A 110 -11.34 7.90 -6.21
C PHE A 110 -10.66 9.22 -6.53
N GLN A 111 -11.47 10.21 -6.92
CA GLN A 111 -10.98 11.54 -7.25
C GLN A 111 -11.81 12.60 -6.54
N VAL A 112 -11.12 13.50 -5.84
CA VAL A 112 -11.71 14.72 -5.27
C VAL A 112 -11.25 15.92 -6.08
N ARG A 113 -12.20 16.77 -6.49
CA ARG A 113 -11.93 18.08 -7.08
C ARG A 113 -12.60 19.15 -6.22
N SER A 114 -11.81 20.02 -5.61
CA SER A 114 -12.29 21.24 -4.99
C SER A 114 -12.26 22.38 -5.99
N LYS A 115 -13.36 23.12 -6.07
CA LYS A 115 -13.50 24.32 -6.90
C LYS A 115 -13.82 25.48 -6.00
N THR A 116 -13.14 26.60 -6.19
CA THR A 116 -13.57 27.89 -5.64
C THR A 116 -13.99 28.79 -6.78
N GLN A 117 -15.07 29.53 -6.58
CA GLN A 117 -15.51 30.53 -7.54
C GLN A 117 -14.70 31.82 -7.31
N ARG A 118 -13.97 32.26 -8.34
CA ARG A 118 -13.27 33.56 -8.33
C ARG A 118 -13.72 34.32 -9.58
N ASP A 119 -14.25 35.51 -9.40
CA ASP A 119 -14.79 36.36 -10.49
C ASP A 119 -15.79 35.65 -11.42
N GLY A 120 -16.69 34.85 -10.85
CA GLY A 120 -17.72 34.13 -11.59
C GLY A 120 -17.23 32.91 -12.38
N GLN A 121 -15.94 32.60 -12.36
CA GLN A 121 -15.37 31.40 -12.96
C GLN A 121 -15.05 30.32 -11.90
N ASP A 122 -15.37 29.07 -12.21
CA ASP A 122 -14.94 27.91 -11.44
C ASP A 122 -13.42 27.73 -11.59
N VAL A 123 -12.66 27.98 -10.53
CA VAL A 123 -11.24 27.67 -10.48
C VAL A 123 -11.05 26.40 -9.63
N VAL A 124 -10.49 25.35 -10.22
CA VAL A 124 -10.10 24.15 -9.47
C VAL A 124 -8.92 24.51 -8.56
N THR A 125 -9.13 24.45 -7.25
CA THR A 125 -8.11 24.84 -6.26
C THR A 125 -7.35 23.66 -5.69
N ALA A 126 -7.96 22.48 -5.69
CA ALA A 126 -7.30 21.25 -5.27
C ALA A 126 -7.86 20.07 -6.05
N GLN A 127 -6.96 19.18 -6.45
CA GLN A 127 -7.32 17.91 -7.05
C GLN A 127 -6.46 16.82 -6.41
N SER A 128 -7.10 15.80 -5.89
CA SER A 128 -6.44 14.61 -5.36
C SER A 128 -7.06 13.36 -5.97
N SER A 129 -6.22 12.37 -6.25
CA SER A 129 -6.65 11.04 -6.68
C SER A 129 -5.94 10.00 -5.84
N HIS A 130 -6.69 9.01 -5.35
CA HIS A 130 -6.17 7.97 -4.48
C HIS A 130 -6.87 6.64 -4.72
N PHE A 131 -6.28 5.56 -4.21
CA PHE A 131 -6.92 4.26 -4.19
C PHE A 131 -7.85 4.14 -2.98
N GLN A 132 -8.95 3.44 -3.16
CA GLN A 132 -9.96 3.26 -2.14
C GLN A 132 -10.47 1.82 -2.14
N LEU A 133 -10.59 1.24 -0.95
CA LEU A 133 -11.22 -0.06 -0.76
C LEU A 133 -12.68 0.13 -0.35
N ARG A 134 -13.59 -0.48 -1.10
CA ARG A 134 -14.99 -0.59 -0.72
C ARG A 134 -15.23 -1.93 -0.02
N GLY A 135 -15.59 -1.88 1.26
CA GLY A 135 -15.97 -3.08 2.02
C GLY A 135 -17.29 -3.69 1.53
N LEU A 136 -17.42 -5.02 1.63
CA LEU A 136 -18.59 -5.75 1.14
C LEU A 136 -19.86 -5.55 1.99
N GLU A 137 -19.71 -5.35 3.31
CA GLU A 137 -20.86 -5.46 4.22
C GLU A 137 -21.40 -4.13 4.78
N HIS A 138 -20.61 -3.04 4.78
CA HIS A 138 -20.97 -1.85 5.57
C HIS A 138 -20.99 -0.53 4.79
N GLY A 139 -20.80 -0.57 3.46
CA GLY A 139 -20.92 0.61 2.58
C GLY A 139 -19.93 1.75 2.84
N ARG A 140 -19.05 1.63 3.84
CA ARG A 140 -17.98 2.60 4.13
C ARG A 140 -16.76 2.29 3.29
N TYR A 141 -16.10 3.35 2.88
CA TYR A 141 -14.86 3.26 2.14
C TYR A 141 -13.65 3.42 3.05
N ILE A 142 -12.53 2.85 2.62
CA ILE A 142 -11.23 2.99 3.24
C ILE A 142 -10.28 3.60 2.21
N ASP A 143 -9.79 4.79 2.50
CA ASP A 143 -8.82 5.48 1.68
C ASP A 143 -7.42 4.95 1.95
N LEU A 144 -6.66 4.69 0.89
CA LEU A 144 -5.38 4.02 0.97
C LEU A 144 -4.23 5.01 0.76
N ILE A 145 -3.30 5.04 1.71
CA ILE A 145 -2.01 5.73 1.57
C ILE A 145 -1.05 4.79 0.84
N THR A 146 -0.89 4.96 -0.46
CA THR A 146 -0.08 4.08 -1.30
C THR A 146 1.20 4.73 -1.79
N THR A 147 2.31 3.98 -1.74
CA THR A 147 3.54 4.30 -2.48
C THR A 147 3.50 3.75 -3.91
N PRO A 148 3.62 4.58 -4.96
CA PRO A 148 3.52 4.13 -6.36
C PRO A 148 4.45 2.99 -6.74
N ASP A 149 5.68 2.97 -6.21
CA ASP A 149 6.70 1.97 -6.55
C ASP A 149 6.44 0.58 -5.93
N TYR A 150 5.42 0.46 -5.09
CA TYR A 150 5.03 -0.77 -4.40
C TYR A 150 3.91 -1.51 -5.13
N PHE A 151 3.31 -0.88 -6.15
CA PHE A 151 2.37 -1.55 -7.03
C PHE A 151 3.07 -2.57 -7.93
N ALA A 152 2.38 -3.68 -8.18
CA ALA A 152 2.73 -4.58 -9.27
C ALA A 152 2.59 -3.84 -10.62
N SER A 153 3.31 -4.34 -11.64
CA SER A 153 3.46 -3.66 -12.93
C SER A 153 2.11 -3.21 -13.51
N GLY A 154 1.99 -1.91 -13.78
CA GLY A 154 0.83 -1.29 -14.43
C GLY A 154 -0.23 -0.70 -13.49
N PHE A 155 -0.34 -1.15 -12.24
CA PHE A 155 -1.38 -0.65 -11.32
C PHE A 155 -1.19 0.82 -10.93
N ASN A 156 0.05 1.28 -10.78
CA ASN A 156 0.36 2.68 -10.49
C ASN A 156 -0.14 3.65 -11.58
N ALA A 157 -0.32 3.18 -12.82
CA ALA A 157 -0.84 3.99 -13.93
C ALA A 157 -2.35 4.21 -13.87
N LEU A 158 -3.10 3.52 -12.99
CA LEU A 158 -4.55 3.66 -12.92
C LEU A 158 -4.99 5.05 -12.45
N LEU A 159 -4.30 5.64 -11.47
CA LEU A 159 -4.61 6.99 -10.97
C LEU A 159 -4.50 8.07 -12.06
N PRO A 160 -3.39 8.19 -12.82
CA PRO A 160 -3.33 9.18 -13.90
C PRO A 160 -4.31 8.88 -15.03
N LEU A 161 -4.61 7.61 -15.33
CA LEU A 161 -5.56 7.24 -16.38
C LEU A 161 -7.01 7.62 -16.04
N GLN A 162 -7.38 7.72 -14.76
CA GLN A 162 -8.71 8.19 -14.33
C GLN A 162 -9.03 9.60 -14.85
N MET A 163 -8.01 10.40 -15.16
CA MET A 163 -8.18 11.75 -15.69
C MET A 163 -8.52 11.79 -17.19
N THR A 164 -8.30 10.70 -17.91
CA THR A 164 -8.29 10.71 -19.38
C THR A 164 -9.12 9.58 -19.99
N LEU A 165 -8.83 8.33 -19.61
CA LEU A 165 -9.28 7.14 -20.33
C LEU A 165 -10.07 6.17 -19.45
N LEU A 166 -9.73 6.08 -18.16
CA LEU A 166 -10.28 5.08 -17.27
C LEU A 166 -11.61 5.56 -16.68
N ALA A 167 -12.72 5.09 -17.25
CA ALA A 167 -14.06 5.43 -16.78
C ALA A 167 -14.44 4.73 -15.47
N LYS A 168 -14.03 3.46 -15.29
CA LYS A 168 -14.32 2.67 -14.08
C LYS A 168 -13.21 1.65 -13.85
N PHE A 169 -12.76 1.56 -12.60
CA PHE A 169 -11.88 0.50 -12.12
C PHE A 169 -12.49 -0.10 -10.84
N ALA A 170 -12.61 -1.42 -10.84
CA ALA A 170 -13.13 -2.19 -9.73
C ALA A 170 -12.48 -3.58 -9.77
N LEU A 171 -11.67 -3.89 -8.77
CA LEU A 171 -10.96 -5.16 -8.67
C LEU A 171 -11.24 -5.80 -7.30
N PRO A 172 -11.83 -7.01 -7.24
CA PRO A 172 -11.95 -7.75 -5.99
C PRO A 172 -10.57 -8.11 -5.44
N VAL A 173 -10.29 -7.71 -4.21
CA VAL A 173 -8.99 -7.91 -3.55
C VAL A 173 -9.13 -8.37 -2.11
N CYS A 174 -8.09 -9.05 -1.64
CA CYS A 174 -7.79 -9.26 -0.23
C CYS A 174 -6.58 -8.41 0.12
N MET A 175 -6.67 -7.70 1.23
CA MET A 175 -5.64 -6.76 1.64
C MET A 175 -5.28 -6.96 3.09
N TYR A 176 -3.98 -7.15 3.35
CA TYR A 176 -3.43 -7.02 4.68
C TYR A 176 -3.00 -5.56 4.84
N MET A 177 -3.53 -4.87 5.84
CA MET A 177 -3.33 -3.44 6.02
C MET A 177 -3.10 -3.07 7.48
N ARG A 178 -2.60 -1.85 7.67
CA ARG A 178 -2.65 -1.13 8.94
C ARG A 178 -3.75 -0.08 8.88
N LEU A 179 -4.82 -0.28 9.62
CA LEU A 179 -5.88 0.70 9.80
C LEU A 179 -5.44 1.79 10.78
N LEU A 180 -5.57 3.06 10.40
CA LEU A 180 -5.18 4.19 11.23
C LEU A 180 -6.40 4.75 11.97
N PRO A 181 -6.25 5.27 13.21
CA PRO A 181 -7.28 6.02 13.92
C PRO A 181 -7.45 7.42 13.32
N ALA A 182 -7.73 7.48 12.03
CA ALA A 182 -7.82 8.70 11.25
C ALA A 182 -8.88 8.56 10.16
N ARG A 183 -9.61 9.64 9.93
CA ARG A 183 -10.59 9.78 8.84
C ARG A 183 -10.23 10.92 7.91
N ASP A 184 -10.67 10.80 6.66
CA ASP A 184 -10.63 11.90 5.70
C ASP A 184 -11.76 12.91 5.98
N HIS A 185 -11.85 13.96 5.16
CA HIS A 185 -12.91 14.97 5.27
C HIS A 185 -14.32 14.47 4.88
N ALA A 186 -14.43 13.26 4.33
CA ALA A 186 -15.67 12.61 3.95
C ALA A 186 -16.03 11.46 4.93
N GLU A 187 -15.40 11.42 6.10
CA GLU A 187 -15.60 10.40 7.14
C GLU A 187 -15.23 8.96 6.73
N ASN A 188 -14.42 8.80 5.68
CA ASN A 188 -13.82 7.53 5.29
C ASN A 188 -12.61 7.24 6.17
N TRP A 189 -12.41 5.97 6.53
CA TRP A 189 -11.23 5.56 7.27
C TRP A 189 -9.98 5.60 6.41
N ILE A 190 -8.82 5.80 7.03
CA ILE A 190 -7.53 5.79 6.35
C ILE A 190 -6.74 4.54 6.72
N ALA A 191 -6.16 3.86 5.72
CA ALA A 191 -5.30 2.70 5.93
C ALA A 191 -4.02 2.78 5.11
N VAL A 192 -2.98 2.12 5.62
CA VAL A 192 -1.74 1.84 4.89
C VAL A 192 -1.81 0.38 4.41
N PRO A 193 -1.90 0.13 3.10
CA PRO A 193 -1.84 -1.22 2.56
C PRO A 193 -0.43 -1.77 2.73
N LEU A 194 -0.31 -3.02 3.15
CA LEU A 194 0.98 -3.72 3.30
C LEU A 194 1.11 -4.82 2.24
N VAL A 195 0.02 -5.54 1.99
CA VAL A 195 -0.09 -6.53 0.91
C VAL A 195 -1.49 -6.43 0.31
N ILE A 196 -1.59 -6.34 -1.02
CA ILE A 196 -2.85 -6.47 -1.76
C ILE A 196 -2.68 -7.56 -2.80
N VAL A 197 -3.58 -8.54 -2.77
CA VAL A 197 -3.69 -9.60 -3.79
C VAL A 197 -5.11 -9.63 -4.35
N GLU A 198 -5.24 -9.99 -5.62
CA GLU A 198 -6.55 -10.29 -6.22
C GLU A 198 -7.26 -11.40 -5.43
N SER A 199 -8.56 -11.24 -5.19
CA SER A 199 -9.38 -12.25 -4.52
C SER A 199 -9.55 -13.48 -5.42
N ARG A 200 -8.61 -14.41 -5.36
CA ARG A 200 -8.67 -15.71 -6.03
C ARG A 200 -9.06 -16.81 -5.05
N PRO A 201 -9.87 -17.81 -5.46
CA PRO A 201 -10.33 -18.87 -4.56
C PRO A 201 -9.21 -19.64 -3.84
N ALA A 202 -8.05 -19.78 -4.47
CA ALA A 202 -6.90 -20.47 -3.85
C ALA A 202 -6.34 -19.66 -2.66
N LEU A 203 -6.11 -18.37 -2.84
CA LEU A 203 -5.55 -17.51 -1.78
C LEU A 203 -6.56 -17.22 -0.68
N LEU A 204 -7.83 -17.04 -1.04
CA LEU A 204 -8.90 -16.83 -0.07
C LEU A 204 -8.92 -17.97 0.96
N ARG A 205 -8.89 -19.23 0.49
CA ARG A 205 -8.92 -20.41 1.36
C ARG A 205 -7.78 -20.46 2.38
N ASP A 206 -6.63 -19.89 2.04
CA ASP A 206 -5.47 -19.88 2.93
C ASP A 206 -5.61 -18.81 4.02
N ILE A 207 -6.32 -17.70 3.75
CA ILE A 207 -6.52 -16.62 4.72
C ILE A 207 -7.62 -17.01 5.69
N ALA A 208 -7.23 -17.64 6.79
CA ALA A 208 -8.13 -18.21 7.79
C ALA A 208 -9.13 -17.18 8.35
N ALA A 209 -8.70 -15.93 8.49
CA ALA A 209 -9.53 -14.88 9.09
C ALA A 209 -10.67 -14.37 8.19
N LEU A 210 -10.76 -14.80 6.94
CA LEU A 210 -11.86 -14.42 6.03
C LEU A 210 -13.03 -15.43 6.02
N PHE A 211 -12.98 -16.48 6.86
CA PHE A 211 -13.99 -17.53 7.01
C PHE A 211 -14.29 -17.83 8.48
#